data_AF-A0A2W7K2G1-F1
#
_entry.id   AF-A0A2W7K2G1-F1
#
_cell.length_a   1.000
_cell.length_b   1.000
_cell.length_c   1.000
_cell.angle_alpha   90.00
_cell.angle_beta   90.00
_cell.angle_gamma   90.00
#
_symmetry.space_group_name_H-M   'P 1'
#
loop_
_entity.id
_entity.type
_entity.pdbx_description
1 polymer ?
#
loop_
_entity_poly.entity_id
_entity_poly.type
_entity_poly.pdbx_seq_one_letter_code
_entity_poly.pdbx_strand_id
1 'polypeptide(L)' 'MKYAIIILFVAIAITLGTGIYLNQTEIDIKLGGILIGSSLGTGIFVWMPLFLYYRSKGRKLKDYMLTPENIKKMQGKNLD' A
#
# COMPACT_ATOMS: atom_id res chain seq x y z
N MET A 1 -1.57 4.00 -14.61
CA MET A 1 -1.90 3.55 -13.24
C MET A 1 -0.67 3.23 -12.40
N LYS A 2 0.22 2.31 -12.82
CA LYS A 2 1.51 2.04 -12.13
C LYS A 2 2.26 3.31 -11.70
N TYR A 3 2.52 4.21 -12.64
CA TYR A 3 3.28 5.43 -12.36
C TYR A 3 2.52 6.41 -11.47
N ALA A 4 1.19 6.50 -11.59
CA ALA A 4 0.39 7.38 -10.75
C ALA A 4 0.46 6.98 -9.27
N ILE A 5 0.41 5.66 -8.97
CA ILE A 5 0.52 5.15 -7.60
C ILE A 5 1.93 5.38 -7.04
N ILE A 6 2.97 5.26 -7.87
CA ILE A 6 4.35 5.55 -7.48
C ILE A 6 4.54 7.05 -7.23
N ILE A 7 4.05 7.92 -8.11
CA ILE A 7 4.12 9.38 -7.94
C ILE A 7 3.40 9.79 -6.66
N LEU A 8 2.21 9.23 -6.40
CA LEU A 8 1.46 9.47 -5.16
C LEU A 8 2.26 9.01 -3.93
N PHE A 9 2.92 7.84 -4.00
CA PHE A 9 3.78 7.37 -2.91
C PHE A 9 4.93 8.34 -2.62
N VAL A 10 5.62 8.79 -3.67
CA VAL A 10 6.75 9.71 -3.55
C VAL A 10 6.29 11.06 -2.98
N ALA A 11 5.14 11.57 -3.41
CA ALA A 11 4.56 12.79 -2.85
C ALA A 11 4.27 12.65 -1.35
N ILE A 12 3.69 11.52 -0.92
CA ILE A 12 3.43 11.23 0.50
C ILE A 12 4.76 11.15 1.28
N ALA A 13 5.78 10.50 0.72
CA ALA A 13 7.09 10.37 1.36
C ALA A 13 7.79 11.73 1.52
N ILE A 14 7.70 12.61 0.52
CA ILE A 14 8.23 13.98 0.61
C ILE A 14 7.50 14.75 1.71
N THR A 15 6.16 14.73 1.74
CA THR A 15 5.36 15.41 2.77
C THR A 15 5.64 14.88 4.18
N LEU A 16 5.83 13.58 4.32
CA LEU A 16 6.22 12.98 5.59
C LEU A 16 7.63 13.44 6.02
N GLY A 17 8.58 13.44 5.09
CA GLY A 17 9.94 13.91 5.34
C GLY A 17 10.01 15.38 5.72
N THR A 18 9.27 16.25 5.03
CA THR A 18 9.18 17.68 5.38
C THR A 18 8.50 17.90 6.72
N GLY A 19 7.44 17.13 7.01
CA GLY A 19 6.76 17.17 8.31
C GLY A 19 7.68 16.78 9.46
N ILE A 20 8.48 15.71 9.29
CA ILE A 20 9.48 15.28 10.28
C ILE A 20 10.57 16.35 10.45
N TYR A 21 11.08 16.90 9.34
CA TYR A 21 12.12 17.93 9.38
C TYR A 21 11.67 19.18 10.14
N LEU A 22 10.46 19.69 9.85
CA LEU A 22 9.91 20.87 10.53
C LEU A 22 9.68 20.66 12.02
N ASN A 23 9.31 19.43 12.41
CA ASN A 23 9.12 19.07 13.81
C ASN A 23 10.47 18.94 14.53
N GLN A 24 11.47 18.31 13.90
CA GLN A 24 12.81 18.12 14.48
C GLN A 24 13.61 19.42 14.62
N THR A 25 13.43 20.36 13.69
CA THR A 25 14.15 21.65 13.71
C THR A 25 13.43 22.70 14.55
N GLU A 26 12.31 22.36 15.17
CA GLU A 26 11.46 23.27 15.97
C GLU A 26 11.03 24.55 15.23
N ILE A 27 11.14 24.58 13.89
CA ILE A 27 10.75 25.73 13.06
C ILE A 27 9.24 25.94 13.13
N ASP A 28 8.48 24.85 12.97
CA ASP A 28 7.03 24.85 13.13
C ASP A 28 6.53 23.45 13.50
N ILE A 29 6.46 23.20 14.80
CA ILE A 29 6.03 21.92 15.39
C ILE A 29 4.57 21.62 15.02
N LYS A 30 3.72 22.65 14.95
CA LYS A 30 2.29 22.48 14.68
C LYS A 30 2.06 22.06 13.23
N LEU A 31 2.68 22.76 12.27
CA LEU A 31 2.63 22.37 10.86
C LEU A 31 3.30 21.02 10.64
N GLY A 32 4.45 20.75 11.27
CA GLY A 32 5.14 19.46 11.20
C GLY A 32 4.24 18.30 11.62
N GLY A 33 3.55 18.43 12.77
CA GLY A 33 2.58 17.44 13.24
C GLY A 33 1.41 17.21 12.29
N ILE A 34 0.85 18.27 11.70
CA ILE A 34 -0.23 18.17 10.72
C ILE A 34 0.23 17.47 9.45
N LEU A 35 1.43 17.76 8.96
CA LEU A 35 1.99 17.12 7.76
C LEU A 35 2.28 15.64 7.99
N ILE A 36 2.81 15.27 9.16
CA ILE A 36 3.02 13.87 9.53
C ILE A 36 1.67 13.13 9.62
N GLY A 37 0.69 13.70 10.33
CA GLY A 37 -0.63 13.08 10.49
C GLY A 37 -1.37 12.93 9.17
N SER A 38 -1.36 13.97 8.33
CA SER A 38 -2.01 13.95 7.02
C SER A 38 -1.34 12.98 6.05
N SER A 39 -0.01 12.97 5.97
CA SER A 39 0.73 12.03 5.11
C SER A 39 0.49 10.58 5.51
N LEU A 40 0.48 10.27 6.81
CA LEU A 40 0.17 8.93 7.31
C LEU A 40 -1.28 8.54 7.00
N GLY A 41 -2.24 9.43 7.24
CA GLY A 41 -3.64 9.23 6.93
C GLY A 41 -3.89 8.98 5.44
N THR A 42 -3.35 9.83 4.57
CA THR A 42 -3.43 9.64 3.11
C THR A 42 -2.74 8.36 2.67
N GLY A 43 -1.60 8.00 3.27
CA GLY A 43 -0.90 6.75 3.02
C GLY A 43 -1.77 5.51 3.27
N ILE A 44 -2.44 5.46 4.43
CA ILE A 44 -3.24 4.30 4.84
C ILE A 44 -4.58 4.27 4.09
N PHE A 45 -5.31 5.39 4.05
CA PHE A 45 -6.70 5.42 3.55
C PHE A 45 -6.81 5.62 2.05
N VAL A 46 -5.81 6.20 1.39
CA VAL A 46 -5.87 6.48 -0.05
C VAL A 46 -4.87 5.62 -0.81
N TRP A 47 -3.59 5.71 -0.44
CA TRP A 47 -2.54 5.04 -1.20
C TRP A 47 -2.61 3.52 -1.09
N MET A 48 -2.78 3.00 0.13
CA MET A 48 -2.86 1.56 0.42
C MET A 48 -3.99 0.83 -0.32
N PRO A 49 -5.27 1.23 -0.24
CA PRO A 49 -6.33 0.56 -0.98
C PRO A 49 -6.17 0.69 -2.49
N LEU A 50 -5.68 1.83 -2.98
CA LEU A 50 -5.43 2.04 -4.41
C LEU A 50 -4.30 1.12 -4.93
N PHE A 51 -3.22 0.99 -4.15
CA PHE A 51 -2.11 0.08 -4.44
C PHE A 51 -2.58 -1.38 -4.46
N LEU A 52 -3.32 -1.81 -3.44
CA LEU A 52 -3.84 -3.17 -3.35
C LEU A 52 -4.80 -3.49 -4.49
N TYR A 53 -5.71 -2.58 -4.83
CA TYR A 53 -6.63 -2.74 -5.96
C TYR A 53 -5.89 -2.90 -7.28
N TYR A 54 -4.89 -2.06 -7.54
CA TYR A 54 -4.10 -2.15 -8.76
C TYR A 54 -3.28 -3.44 -8.83
N ARG A 55 -2.68 -3.86 -7.70
CA ARG A 55 -1.86 -5.08 -7.60
C ARG A 55 -2.70 -6.36 -7.70
N SER A 56 -3.92 -6.36 -7.15
CA SER A 56 -4.79 -7.53 -7.08
C SER A 56 -5.56 -7.81 -8.37
N LYS A 57 -5.63 -6.84 -9.31
CA LYS A 57 -6.44 -6.92 -10.54
C LYS A 57 -6.20 -8.15 -11.43
N GLY A 58 -5.05 -8.83 -11.31
CA GLY A 58 -4.72 -10.03 -12.09
C GLY A 58 -4.76 -11.35 -11.31
N ARG A 59 -5.09 -11.35 -10.01
CA ARG A 59 -4.99 -12.53 -9.15
C ARG A 59 -6.37 -12.95 -8.68
N LYS A 60 -6.87 -14.10 -9.16
CA LYS A 60 -8.09 -14.70 -8.61
C LYS A 60 -7.77 -15.18 -7.19
N LEU A 61 -8.44 -14.64 -6.19
CA LEU A 61 -8.30 -15.07 -4.79
C LEU A 61 -8.48 -16.59 -4.63
N LYS A 62 -9.38 -17.18 -5.45
CA LYS A 62 -9.65 -18.63 -5.49
C LYS A 62 -8.41 -19.47 -5.81
N ASP A 63 -7.47 -18.97 -6.59
CA ASP A 63 -6.25 -19.69 -6.96
C ASP A 63 -5.25 -19.74 -5.78
N TYR A 64 -5.45 -18.94 -4.73
CA TYR A 64 -4.62 -18.89 -3.52
C TYR A 64 -5.27 -19.57 -2.31
N MET A 65 -6.53 -20.01 -2.42
CA MET A 65 -7.21 -20.73 -1.35
C MET A 65 -6.88 -22.22 -1.41
N LEU A 66 -6.68 -22.84 -0.25
CA LEU A 66 -6.54 -24.29 -0.08
C LEU A 66 -7.90 -24.99 -0.26
N THR A 67 -8.47 -24.88 -1.46
CA THR A 67 -9.66 -25.64 -1.83
C THR A 67 -9.28 -27.11 -2.04
N PRO A 68 -10.23 -28.05 -1.86
CA PRO A 68 -9.98 -29.47 -2.13
C PRO A 68 -9.44 -29.72 -3.54
N GLU A 69 -9.89 -28.93 -4.53
CA GLU A 69 -9.42 -28.94 -5.92
C GLU A 69 -7.94 -28.53 -6.03
N ASN A 70 -7.55 -27.44 -5.36
CA ASN A 70 -6.16 -26.94 -5.38
C ASN A 70 -5.22 -27.87 -4.61
N ILE A 71 -5.66 -28.45 -3.49
CA ILE A 71 -4.89 -29.44 -2.72
C ILE A 71 -4.63 -30.68 -3.58
N LYS A 72 -5.64 -31.19 -4.29
CA LYS A 72 -5.48 -32.32 -5.22
C LYS A 72 -4.47 -32.01 -6.33
N LYS A 73 -4.52 -30.80 -6.88
CA LYS A 73 -3.52 -30.29 -7.85
C LYS A 73 -2.10 -30.30 -7.27
N MET A 74 -1.91 -29.84 -6.03
CA MET A 74 -0.60 -29.81 -5.35
C MET A 74 -0.06 -31.21 -5.04
N GLN A 75 -0.95 -32.18 -4.81
CA GLN A 75 -0.59 -33.58 -4.54
C GLN A 75 -0.22 -34.37 -5.79
N GLY A 76 -0.22 -33.75 -6.98
CA GLY A 76 0.14 -34.44 -8.23
C GLY A 76 -0.83 -35.56 -8.62
N LYS A 77 -2.00 -35.64 -7.99
CA LYS A 77 -3.11 -36.49 -8.45
C LYS A 77 -3.67 -35.81 -9.69
N ASN A 78 -3.12 -36.17 -10.85
CA ASN A 78 -3.73 -35.86 -12.13
C ASN A 78 -5.21 -36.24 -12.04
N LEU A 79 -6.07 -35.27 -12.30
CA LEU A 79 -7.51 -35.46 -12.41
C LEU A 79 -7.75 -36.16 -13.75
N ASP A 80 -7.47 -37.45 -13.79
CA ASP A 80 -8.01 -38.39 -14.79
C ASP A 80 -9.32 -38.99 -14.24
#